data_AF-A0A1N6GFK3-F1
#
_entry.id   AF-A0A1N6GFK3-F1
#
_cell.length_a   1.000
_cell.length_b   1.000
_cell.length_c   1.000
_cell.angle_alpha   90.00
_cell.angle_beta   90.00
_cell.angle_gamma   90.00
#
_symmetry.space_group_name_H-M   'P 1'
#
loop_
_entity.id
_entity.type
_entity.pdbx_description
1 polymer ?
#
loop_
_entity_poly.entity_id
_entity_poly.type
_entity_poly.pdbx_seq_one_letter_code
_entity_poly.pdbx_strand_id
1 'polypeptide(L)'
;MCDLQQARPGGPHTALTAVIQRLTFLATCFMIELKNLDLRSDAAAQRVVKDETVSVEFAAGDGELMSLEGPNRYVRGDALITGSTGDRWVVSRDRFDAKYLPAEASLAHGEPGAYRNRPAVVLARQMTGPFTLARSAAGGDVLRGTAGDWVMQYSPGDYGVVQAARFAKVYRLAE
;
A
#
# COMPACT_ATOMS: atom_id res chain seq x y z
N MET A 1 -1.27 72.00 -17.52
CA MET A 1 0.01 72.14 -16.80
C MET A 1 -0.16 71.43 -15.46
N CYS A 2 0.53 70.28 -15.32
CA CYS A 2 0.81 69.48 -14.11
C CYS A 2 -0.35 69.23 -13.11
N ASP A 3 -0.96 68.04 -13.04
CA ASP A 3 -0.43 66.79 -12.43
C ASP A 3 -0.33 66.87 -10.89
N LEU A 4 -1.23 66.18 -10.17
CA LEU A 4 -0.83 65.09 -9.26
C LEU A 4 -2.04 64.32 -8.72
N GLN A 5 -1.99 63.03 -8.97
CA GLN A 5 -2.83 61.95 -8.47
C GLN A 5 -2.40 61.51 -7.06
N GLN A 6 -3.35 60.85 -6.36
CA GLN A 6 -3.15 59.80 -5.34
C GLN A 6 -2.65 60.24 -3.94
N ALA A 7 -3.02 59.62 -2.83
CA ALA A 7 -4.08 58.70 -2.44
C ALA A 7 -4.08 58.74 -0.89
N ARG A 8 -5.25 58.78 -0.23
CA ARG A 8 -5.34 58.70 1.24
C ARG A 8 -5.51 57.24 1.68
N PRO A 9 -5.00 56.85 2.87
CA PRO A 9 -4.88 55.46 3.26
C PRO A 9 -6.22 54.87 3.70
N GLY A 10 -6.53 53.69 3.17
CA GLY A 10 -7.67 52.88 3.58
C GLY A 10 -7.45 52.23 4.95
N GLY A 11 -8.42 52.42 5.84
CA GLY A 11 -9.14 51.38 6.59
C GLY A 11 -8.37 50.36 7.45
N PRO A 12 -8.75 50.18 8.73
CA PRO A 12 -8.15 49.19 9.61
C PRO A 12 -8.75 47.80 9.31
N HIS A 13 -8.25 47.10 8.29
CA HIS A 13 -8.61 45.70 8.04
C HIS A 13 -7.39 44.76 7.95
N THR A 14 -6.20 45.23 8.30
CA THR A 14 -4.94 44.49 8.11
C THR A 14 -4.36 43.91 9.41
N ALA A 15 -5.19 43.60 10.41
CA ALA A 15 -4.72 43.04 11.68
C ALA A 15 -5.25 41.62 12.00
N LEU A 16 -6.32 41.14 11.33
CA LEU A 16 -6.90 39.83 11.65
C LEU A 16 -6.40 38.66 10.79
N THR A 17 -5.76 38.93 9.65
CA THR A 17 -5.27 37.87 8.75
C THR A 17 -3.92 37.28 9.18
N ALA A 18 -3.16 38.00 10.01
CA ALA A 18 -1.79 37.61 10.39
C ALA A 18 -1.69 36.61 11.57
N VAL A 19 -2.80 36.33 12.28
CA VAL A 19 -2.81 35.34 13.39
C VAL A 19 -3.17 33.93 12.90
N ILE A 20 -3.99 33.81 11.85
CA ILE A 20 -4.37 32.50 11.29
C ILE A 20 -3.19 31.89 10.49
N GLN A 21 -2.30 32.72 9.96
CA GLN A 21 -1.14 32.29 9.19
C GLN A 21 0.09 31.90 10.05
N ARG A 22 -0.06 31.85 11.39
CA ARG A 22 0.95 31.36 12.33
C ARG A 22 0.64 29.99 12.95
N LEU A 23 -0.50 29.37 12.60
CA LEU A 23 -0.86 28.00 13.04
C LEU A 23 -0.62 26.93 11.95
N THR A 24 -0.17 27.32 10.77
CA THR A 24 0.14 26.38 9.66
C THR A 24 1.62 25.94 9.65
N PHE A 25 2.44 26.44 10.56
CA PHE A 25 3.88 26.23 10.54
C PHE A 25 4.39 25.74 11.89
N LEU A 26 4.05 24.48 12.20
CA LEU A 26 4.78 23.52 13.04
C LEU A 26 4.00 22.19 13.11
N ALA A 27 3.45 21.74 11.96
CA ALA A 27 3.24 20.31 11.79
C ALA A 27 4.64 19.72 11.56
N THR A 28 5.40 19.53 12.63
CA THR A 28 6.49 18.58 12.60
C THR A 28 5.86 17.28 12.09
N CYS A 29 6.20 16.89 10.86
CA CYS A 29 5.90 15.57 10.32
C CYS A 29 6.63 14.55 11.19
N PHE A 30 6.10 14.31 12.38
CA PHE A 30 6.65 13.36 13.31
C PHE A 30 6.41 11.98 12.71
N MET A 31 7.47 11.45 12.10
CA MET A 31 7.47 10.10 11.56
C MET A 31 7.43 9.13 12.73
N ILE A 32 6.35 8.36 12.83
CA ILE A 32 6.13 7.39 13.90
C ILE A 32 6.98 6.15 13.60
N GLU A 33 7.93 5.83 14.48
CA GLU A 33 8.65 4.56 14.40
C GLU A 33 7.88 3.49 15.20
N LEU A 34 7.31 2.50 14.52
CA LEU A 34 6.60 1.39 15.17
C LEU A 34 7.61 0.31 15.56
N LYS A 35 7.69 0.00 16.85
CA LYS A 35 8.51 -1.08 17.43
C LYS A 35 7.64 -2.06 18.17
N ASN A 36 8.01 -3.33 18.14
CA ASN A 36 7.33 -4.41 18.88
C ASN A 36 5.81 -4.46 18.61
N LEU A 37 5.41 -4.14 17.39
CA LEU A 37 4.00 -4.08 17.00
C LEU A 37 3.37 -5.48 17.07
N ASP A 38 2.21 -5.61 17.71
CA ASP A 38 1.41 -6.82 17.62
C ASP A 38 -0.08 -6.46 17.49
N LEU A 39 -0.58 -6.54 16.27
CA LEU A 39 -1.97 -6.22 15.93
C LEU A 39 -2.96 -7.24 16.53
N ARG A 40 -2.50 -8.40 17.00
CA ARG A 40 -3.37 -9.38 17.68
C ARG A 40 -3.96 -8.84 18.98
N SER A 41 -3.26 -7.91 19.63
CA SER A 41 -3.69 -7.24 20.86
C SER A 41 -4.19 -5.81 20.63
N ASP A 42 -4.28 -5.36 19.38
CA ASP A 42 -4.65 -3.99 19.04
C ASP A 42 -6.15 -3.87 18.77
N ALA A 43 -6.85 -3.13 19.61
CA ALA A 43 -8.29 -2.93 19.48
C ALA A 43 -8.70 -2.16 18.22
N ALA A 44 -7.78 -1.41 17.59
CA ALA A 44 -8.00 -0.72 16.33
C ALA A 44 -7.66 -1.58 15.10
N ALA A 45 -7.12 -2.79 15.30
CA ALA A 45 -6.84 -3.70 14.20
C ALA A 45 -8.11 -4.40 13.71
N GLN A 46 -8.16 -4.61 12.39
CA GLN A 46 -9.23 -5.29 11.70
C GLN A 46 -8.73 -6.61 11.14
N ARG A 47 -9.59 -7.63 11.16
CA ARG A 47 -9.38 -8.87 10.41
C ARG A 47 -9.86 -8.63 8.98
N VAL A 48 -8.98 -8.81 8.01
CA VAL A 48 -9.30 -8.62 6.59
C VAL A 48 -8.82 -9.78 5.75
N VAL A 49 -9.48 -10.01 4.63
CA VAL A 49 -9.09 -10.98 3.62
C VAL A 49 -8.80 -10.24 2.33
N LYS A 50 -7.70 -10.61 1.66
CA LYS A 50 -7.44 -10.12 0.31
C LYS A 50 -8.45 -10.77 -0.66
N ASP A 51 -9.09 -9.97 -1.47
CA ASP A 51 -9.99 -10.40 -2.54
C ASP A 51 -9.60 -9.65 -3.82
N GLU A 52 -8.78 -10.30 -4.63
CA GLU A 52 -8.31 -9.77 -5.91
C GLU A 52 -8.35 -10.87 -6.97
N THR A 53 -8.84 -10.51 -8.15
CA THR A 53 -8.63 -11.28 -9.38
C THR A 53 -7.47 -10.68 -10.16
N VAL A 54 -6.55 -11.53 -10.61
CA VAL A 54 -5.36 -11.16 -11.37
C VAL A 54 -5.33 -11.92 -12.70
N SER A 55 -4.69 -11.34 -13.71
CA SER A 55 -4.39 -12.05 -14.96
C SER A 55 -3.04 -12.73 -14.86
N VAL A 56 -2.94 -13.98 -15.31
CA VAL A 56 -1.74 -14.80 -15.17
C VAL A 56 -1.34 -15.37 -16.52
N GLU A 57 -0.06 -15.21 -16.83
CA GLU A 57 0.65 -15.95 -17.87
C GLU A 57 1.73 -16.82 -17.19
N PHE A 58 2.17 -17.89 -17.84
CA PHE A 58 3.28 -18.71 -17.35
C PHE A 58 4.48 -18.55 -18.28
N ALA A 59 5.65 -18.33 -17.69
CA ALA A 59 6.87 -18.11 -18.42
C ALA A 59 7.22 -19.32 -19.30
N ALA A 60 7.39 -19.10 -20.60
CA ALA A 60 7.79 -20.16 -21.54
C ALA A 60 9.30 -20.49 -21.48
N GLY A 61 10.09 -19.62 -20.86
CA GLY A 61 11.54 -19.70 -20.70
C GLY A 61 12.01 -18.72 -19.63
N ASP A 62 13.32 -18.59 -19.47
CA ASP A 62 13.91 -17.73 -18.44
C ASP A 62 13.95 -16.26 -18.91
N GLY A 63 13.89 -15.33 -17.96
CA GLY A 63 13.90 -13.92 -18.28
C GLY A 63 13.81 -13.00 -17.06
N GLU A 64 13.41 -11.77 -17.33
CA GLU A 64 13.27 -10.72 -16.32
C GLU A 64 12.07 -9.84 -16.63
N LEU A 65 11.34 -9.45 -15.59
CA LEU A 65 10.19 -8.55 -15.66
C LEU A 65 10.43 -7.36 -14.74
N MET A 66 10.13 -6.14 -15.20
CA MET A 66 10.19 -4.95 -14.36
C MET A 66 8.93 -4.87 -13.50
N SER A 67 9.10 -5.03 -12.18
CA SER A 67 8.05 -4.79 -11.17
C SER A 67 8.19 -3.38 -10.58
N LEU A 68 7.25 -2.99 -9.70
CA LEU A 68 7.34 -1.71 -8.98
C LEU A 68 8.60 -1.63 -8.10
N GLU A 69 9.04 -2.76 -7.57
CA GLU A 69 10.21 -2.88 -6.71
C GLU A 69 11.53 -3.01 -7.49
N GLY A 70 11.45 -3.13 -8.82
CA GLY A 70 12.60 -3.27 -9.72
C GLY A 70 12.56 -4.58 -10.54
N PRO A 71 13.68 -4.92 -11.19
CA PRO A 71 13.77 -6.11 -12.03
C PRO A 71 13.59 -7.39 -11.21
N ASN A 72 12.74 -8.29 -11.70
CA ASN A 72 12.38 -9.56 -11.09
C ASN A 72 12.61 -10.69 -12.09
N ARG A 73 13.60 -11.54 -11.80
CA ARG A 73 13.96 -12.66 -12.68
C ARG A 73 12.99 -13.81 -12.51
N TYR A 74 12.76 -14.53 -13.61
CA TYR A 74 11.89 -15.70 -13.64
C TYR A 74 12.52 -16.80 -14.47
N VAL A 75 12.10 -18.03 -14.18
CA VAL A 75 12.41 -19.22 -14.97
C VAL A 75 11.16 -19.78 -15.65
N ARG A 76 11.35 -20.70 -16.60
CA ARG A 76 10.23 -21.41 -17.22
C ARG A 76 9.26 -21.97 -16.18
N GLY A 77 7.97 -21.71 -16.37
CA GLY A 77 6.88 -22.19 -15.51
C GLY A 77 6.49 -21.25 -14.38
N ASP A 78 7.29 -20.21 -14.08
CA ASP A 78 6.90 -19.18 -13.13
C ASP A 78 5.67 -18.40 -13.62
N ALA A 79 4.86 -17.93 -12.68
CA ALA A 79 3.69 -17.12 -12.96
C ALA A 79 4.09 -15.65 -13.14
N LEU A 80 3.75 -15.09 -14.30
CA LEU A 80 3.84 -13.68 -14.62
C LEU A 80 2.47 -13.06 -14.38
N ILE A 81 2.32 -12.36 -13.27
CA ILE A 81 1.02 -11.87 -12.80
C ILE A 81 0.86 -10.40 -13.17
N THR A 82 -0.31 -10.05 -13.67
CA THR A 82 -0.78 -8.66 -13.81
C THR A 82 -1.92 -8.42 -12.83
N GLY A 83 -1.70 -7.50 -11.89
CA GLY A 83 -2.68 -7.12 -10.87
C GLY A 83 -3.82 -6.29 -11.43
N SER A 84 -4.86 -6.11 -10.62
CA SER A 84 -6.05 -5.33 -11.00
C SER A 84 -5.74 -3.84 -11.28
N THR A 85 -4.57 -3.36 -10.86
CA THR A 85 -4.04 -2.00 -11.07
C THR A 85 -3.06 -1.89 -12.25
N GLY A 86 -2.77 -2.99 -12.94
CA GLY A 86 -1.83 -3.04 -14.06
C GLY A 86 -0.38 -3.33 -13.65
N ASP A 87 -0.08 -3.32 -12.35
CA ASP A 87 1.24 -3.71 -11.83
C ASP A 87 1.55 -5.16 -12.21
N ARG A 88 2.81 -5.43 -12.54
CA ARG A 88 3.26 -6.78 -12.90
C ARG A 88 4.33 -7.28 -11.94
N TRP A 89 4.28 -8.57 -11.62
CA TRP A 89 5.28 -9.22 -10.77
C TRP A 89 5.40 -10.72 -11.10
N VAL A 90 6.51 -11.31 -10.68
CA VAL A 90 6.77 -12.75 -10.80
C VAL A 90 6.40 -13.45 -9.51
N VAL A 91 5.79 -14.62 -9.62
CA VAL A 91 5.64 -15.58 -8.53
C VAL A 91 6.15 -16.93 -8.99
N SER A 92 7.08 -17.53 -8.24
CA SER A 92 7.58 -18.88 -8.53
C SER A 92 6.43 -19.89 -8.60
N ARG A 93 6.53 -20.92 -9.45
CA ARG A 93 5.44 -21.89 -9.65
C ARG A 93 4.85 -22.47 -8.36
N ASP A 94 5.68 -22.98 -7.45
CA ASP A 94 5.20 -23.59 -6.19
C ASP A 94 4.40 -22.61 -5.32
N ARG A 95 4.88 -21.36 -5.22
CA ARG A 95 4.18 -20.30 -4.47
C ARG A 95 2.87 -19.90 -5.16
N PHE A 96 2.83 -19.96 -6.49
CA PHE A 96 1.62 -19.70 -7.25
C PHE A 96 0.55 -20.76 -6.94
N ASP A 97 0.92 -22.04 -7.06
CA ASP A 97 0.02 -23.18 -6.85
C ASP A 97 -0.56 -23.20 -5.41
N ALA A 98 0.27 -22.83 -4.43
CA ALA A 98 -0.15 -22.71 -3.04
C ALA A 98 -1.08 -21.52 -2.78
N LYS A 99 -0.94 -20.40 -3.51
CA LYS A 99 -1.56 -19.12 -3.17
C LYS A 99 -2.72 -18.73 -4.08
N TYR A 100 -2.88 -19.34 -5.25
CA TYR A 100 -3.89 -18.96 -6.23
C TYR A 100 -4.78 -20.13 -6.63
N LEU A 101 -6.01 -19.79 -7.03
CA LEU A 101 -6.99 -20.69 -7.63
C LEU A 101 -7.55 -20.04 -8.89
N PRO A 102 -7.90 -20.82 -9.93
CA PRO A 102 -8.62 -20.31 -11.09
C PRO A 102 -9.86 -19.51 -10.66
N ALA A 103 -10.07 -18.36 -11.28
CA ALA A 103 -11.22 -17.49 -10.97
C ALA A 103 -12.55 -18.07 -11.49
N GLU A 104 -12.47 -18.95 -12.48
CA GLU A 104 -13.56 -19.66 -13.13
C GLU A 104 -13.30 -21.16 -13.09
N ALA A 105 -14.34 -21.97 -12.90
CA ALA A 105 -14.21 -23.43 -12.80
C ALA A 105 -13.83 -24.11 -14.14
N SER A 106 -14.05 -23.44 -15.27
CA SER A 106 -13.67 -23.89 -16.61
C SER A 106 -12.17 -23.79 -16.89
N LEU A 107 -11.46 -22.95 -16.13
CA LEU A 107 -10.02 -22.76 -16.29
C LEU A 107 -9.27 -23.83 -15.47
N ALA A 108 -8.48 -24.65 -16.15
CA ALA A 108 -7.60 -25.60 -15.48
C ALA A 108 -6.47 -24.85 -14.74
N HIS A 109 -6.16 -25.29 -13.52
CA HIS A 109 -5.06 -24.71 -12.75
C HIS A 109 -3.72 -24.95 -13.47
N GLY A 110 -2.96 -23.90 -13.68
CA GLY A 110 -1.70 -23.92 -14.42
C GLY A 110 -1.82 -23.47 -15.86
N GLU A 111 -3.02 -23.15 -16.35
CA GLU A 111 -3.25 -22.52 -17.65
C GLU A 111 -3.32 -21.00 -17.53
N PRO A 112 -2.90 -20.24 -18.56
CA PRO A 112 -3.04 -18.79 -18.58
C PRO A 112 -4.50 -18.34 -18.44
N GLY A 113 -4.75 -17.30 -17.65
CA GLY A 113 -6.10 -16.80 -17.43
C GLY A 113 -6.27 -16.03 -16.13
N ALA A 114 -7.53 -15.89 -15.71
CA ALA A 114 -7.88 -15.18 -14.48
C ALA A 114 -7.76 -16.08 -13.25
N TYR A 115 -7.08 -15.58 -12.21
CA TYR A 115 -6.89 -16.27 -10.93
C TYR A 115 -7.28 -15.38 -9.76
N ARG A 116 -7.74 -15.99 -8.66
CA ARG A 116 -7.96 -15.32 -7.38
C ARG A 116 -6.95 -15.80 -6.36
N ASN A 117 -6.56 -14.92 -5.44
CA ASN A 117 -5.79 -15.36 -4.29
C ASN A 117 -6.66 -16.27 -3.42
N ARG A 118 -6.05 -17.31 -2.84
CA ARG A 118 -6.70 -18.08 -1.77
C ARG A 118 -7.00 -17.13 -0.61
N PRO A 119 -8.22 -17.17 -0.04
CA PRO A 119 -8.55 -16.38 1.12
C PRO A 119 -7.59 -16.68 2.28
N ALA A 120 -6.94 -15.64 2.80
CA ALA A 120 -6.13 -15.70 4.00
C ALA A 120 -6.46 -14.48 4.85
N VAL A 121 -6.86 -14.72 6.09
CA VAL A 121 -7.14 -13.65 7.05
C VAL A 121 -5.82 -13.06 7.52
N VAL A 122 -5.71 -11.74 7.43
CA VAL A 122 -4.58 -10.95 7.92
C VAL A 122 -5.09 -9.84 8.83
N LEU A 123 -4.24 -9.36 9.73
CA LEU A 123 -4.58 -8.23 10.58
C LEU A 123 -4.10 -6.94 9.93
N ALA A 124 -4.92 -5.89 10.01
CA ALA A 124 -4.62 -4.60 9.41
C ALA A 124 -5.02 -3.46 10.34
N ARG A 125 -4.17 -2.44 10.46
CA ARG A 125 -4.49 -1.20 11.16
C ARG A 125 -4.20 -0.01 10.27
N GLN A 126 -5.18 0.90 10.15
CA GLN A 126 -4.98 2.15 9.44
C GLN A 126 -4.18 3.12 10.33
N MET A 127 -3.17 3.76 9.75
CA MET A 127 -2.32 4.72 10.46
C MET A 127 -2.80 6.15 10.22
N THR A 128 -2.81 6.98 11.25
CA THR A 128 -3.26 8.38 11.17
C THR A 128 -2.13 9.38 10.91
N GLY A 129 -0.88 8.92 10.92
CA GLY A 129 0.32 9.72 10.67
C GLY A 129 1.35 8.93 9.85
N PRO A 130 2.37 9.60 9.27
CA PRO A 130 3.46 8.91 8.59
C PRO A 130 4.20 7.98 9.56
N PHE A 131 4.61 6.81 9.08
CA PHE A 131 5.19 5.78 9.94
C PHE A 131 6.26 4.95 9.24
N THR A 132 7.10 4.31 10.05
CA THR A 132 8.07 3.31 9.62
C THR A 132 8.02 2.09 10.53
N LEU A 133 8.39 0.93 9.98
CA LEU A 133 8.58 -0.30 10.74
C LEU A 133 9.56 -1.22 10.01
N ALA A 134 10.24 -2.09 10.76
CA ALA A 134 10.94 -3.21 10.15
C ALA A 134 9.95 -4.22 9.57
N ARG A 135 10.26 -4.79 8.41
CA ARG A 135 9.44 -5.85 7.79
C ARG A 135 9.30 -7.08 8.68
N SER A 136 10.30 -7.39 9.50
CA SER A 136 10.20 -8.44 10.51
C SER A 136 10.58 -7.98 11.91
N ALA A 137 10.09 -8.68 12.93
CA ALA A 137 10.48 -8.45 14.32
C ALA A 137 11.98 -8.70 14.58
N ALA A 138 12.63 -9.53 13.76
CA ALA A 138 14.07 -9.76 13.81
C ALA A 138 14.89 -8.70 13.03
N GLY A 139 14.23 -7.71 12.42
CA GLY A 139 14.85 -6.70 11.57
C GLY A 139 14.60 -6.92 10.07
N GLY A 140 15.39 -6.27 9.21
CA GLY A 140 15.24 -6.33 7.75
C GLY A 140 14.85 -4.98 7.15
N ASP A 141 14.28 -5.00 5.95
CA ASP A 141 13.90 -3.79 5.22
C ASP A 141 13.00 -2.88 6.06
N VAL A 142 13.30 -1.58 6.05
CA VAL A 142 12.45 -0.57 6.67
C VAL A 142 11.33 -0.22 5.71
N LEU A 143 10.12 -0.60 6.08
CA LEU A 143 8.90 -0.22 5.39
C LEU A 143 8.51 1.19 5.82
N ARG A 144 7.98 1.97 4.88
CA ARG A 144 7.53 3.35 5.12
C ARG A 144 6.11 3.51 4.61
N GLY A 145 5.27 4.15 5.41
CA GLY A 145 3.89 4.49 5.06
C GLY A 145 3.58 5.94 5.38
N THR A 146 2.56 6.46 4.73
CA THR A 146 2.02 7.79 4.96
C THR A 146 0.74 7.73 5.80
N ALA A 147 0.24 8.88 6.25
CA ALA A 147 -1.05 8.95 6.91
C ALA A 147 -2.15 8.40 5.99
N GLY A 148 -2.99 7.52 6.53
CA GLY A 148 -4.04 6.82 5.80
C GLY A 148 -3.64 5.44 5.28
N ASP A 149 -2.35 5.15 5.18
CA ASP A 149 -1.87 3.82 4.78
C ASP A 149 -2.07 2.80 5.91
N TRP A 150 -2.05 1.53 5.51
CA TRP A 150 -2.32 0.41 6.39
C TRP A 150 -1.04 -0.32 6.75
N VAL A 151 -0.84 -0.56 8.04
CA VAL A 151 0.11 -1.56 8.50
C VAL A 151 -0.59 -2.92 8.53
N MET A 152 0.06 -3.93 7.96
CA MET A 152 -0.43 -5.30 7.87
C MET A 152 0.42 -6.21 8.75
N GLN A 153 -0.20 -7.21 9.38
CA GLN A 153 0.51 -8.32 10.03
C GLN A 153 0.02 -9.65 9.43
N TYR A 154 0.94 -10.32 8.72
CA TYR A 154 0.67 -11.59 8.03
C TYR A 154 0.85 -12.79 8.96
N SER A 155 1.83 -12.69 9.87
CA SER A 155 2.07 -13.63 10.95
C SER A 155 2.76 -12.91 12.12
N PRO A 156 2.91 -13.53 13.31
CA PRO A 156 3.62 -12.90 14.42
C PRO A 156 5.03 -12.47 14.00
N GLY A 157 5.29 -11.16 14.02
CA GLY A 157 6.58 -10.61 13.63
C GLY A 157 6.83 -10.48 12.12
N ASP A 158 5.81 -10.60 11.27
CA ASP A 158 5.91 -10.41 9.82
C ASP A 158 4.90 -9.35 9.34
N TYR A 159 5.43 -8.26 8.78
CA TYR A 159 4.66 -7.03 8.53
C TYR A 159 4.74 -6.54 7.09
N GLY A 160 3.71 -5.79 6.70
CA GLY A 160 3.63 -5.10 5.42
C GLY A 160 3.06 -3.70 5.54
N VAL A 161 3.23 -2.89 4.49
CA VAL A 161 2.54 -1.62 4.31
C VAL A 161 1.72 -1.69 3.03
N VAL A 162 0.46 -1.29 3.09
CA VAL A 162 -0.43 -1.21 1.93
C VAL A 162 -1.00 0.19 1.84
N GLN A 163 -0.86 0.82 0.67
CA GLN A 163 -1.43 2.14 0.43
C GLN A 163 -2.94 2.15 0.59
N ALA A 164 -3.50 3.23 1.13
CA ALA A 164 -4.94 3.37 1.38
C ALA A 164 -5.81 2.99 0.16
N ALA A 165 -5.48 3.52 -1.01
CA ALA A 165 -6.22 3.26 -2.25
C ALA A 165 -6.18 1.79 -2.67
N ARG A 166 -5.01 1.14 -2.54
CA ARG A 166 -4.87 -0.29 -2.84
C ARG A 166 -5.63 -1.13 -1.82
N PHE A 167 -5.55 -0.78 -0.54
CA PHE A 167 -6.25 -1.50 0.51
C PHE A 167 -7.76 -1.53 0.25
N ALA A 168 -8.38 -0.37 0.00
CA ALA A 168 -9.80 -0.26 -0.31
C ALA A 168 -10.20 -1.08 -1.54
N LYS A 169 -9.33 -1.17 -2.55
CA LYS A 169 -9.61 -1.93 -3.76
C LYS A 169 -9.63 -3.44 -3.53
N VAL A 170 -8.65 -3.98 -2.78
CA VAL A 170 -8.37 -5.43 -2.77
C VAL A 170 -8.55 -6.13 -1.42
N TYR A 171 -8.92 -5.42 -0.34
CA TYR A 171 -9.19 -6.05 0.95
C TYR A 171 -10.66 -5.88 1.36
N ARG A 172 -11.20 -6.90 2.02
CA ARG A 172 -12.54 -6.92 2.60
C ARG A 172 -12.44 -7.32 4.07
N LEU A 173 -13.39 -6.91 4.90
CA LEU A 173 -13.49 -7.42 6.26
C LEU A 173 -13.67 -8.93 6.23
N ALA A 174 -12.95 -9.63 7.09
CA ALA A 174 -13.15 -11.07 7.29
C ALA A 174 -14.43 -11.29 8.11
N GLU A 175 -15.20 -12.31 7.74
CA GLU A 175 -16.31 -12.81 8.56
C GLU A 175 -15.83 -13.49 9.87
#